data_AF-A0A929Z9L4-F1
#
_entry.id   AF-A0A929Z9L4-F1
#
_cell.length_a   1.000
_cell.length_b   1.000
_cell.length_c   1.000
_cell.angle_alpha   90.00
_cell.angle_beta   90.00
_cell.angle_gamma   90.00
#
_symmetry.space_group_name_H-M   'P 1'
#
loop_
_entity.id
_entity.type
_entity.pdbx_description
1 polymer ?
#
loop_
_entity_poly.entity_id
_entity_poly.type
_entity_poly.pdbx_seq_one_letter_code
_entity_poly.pdbx_strand_id
1 'polypeptide(L)'
;LLYRLPEALLTKICPLFLISRVSEGGLGLSTAEFGFAYGTLGVIGLTYGGILGGIVVSEDGFKKWRWPMVMAISLPNCVYIFLAYFQPENIWWVNTAIAVEQFGYGFGFTLYMLFMLYFAQGKSKAAHYAICTGFMALSMMLPGLVSGYIVTRFGYYVSFILVMLLVPVTFVVTSLIRVPDHFGQRAA
;
A
#
# COMPACT_ATOMS: atom_id res chain seq x y z
N LEU A 1 -10.99 8.26 0.46
CA LEU A 1 -10.31 8.67 -0.78
C LEU A 1 -8.82 8.92 -0.56
N LEU A 2 -8.40 9.94 0.21
CA LEU A 2 -6.98 10.33 0.28
C LEU A 2 -6.07 9.41 1.12
N TYR A 3 -6.62 8.45 1.87
CA TYR A 3 -5.83 7.51 2.68
C TYR A 3 -4.81 6.72 1.86
N ARG A 4 -5.20 6.29 0.65
CA ARG A 4 -4.36 5.46 -0.24
C ARG A 4 -3.65 6.27 -1.31
N LEU A 5 -3.61 7.60 -1.20
CA LEU A 5 -3.05 8.46 -2.24
C LEU A 5 -1.58 8.13 -2.59
N PRO A 6 -0.66 7.95 -1.61
CA PRO A 6 0.73 7.60 -1.92
C PRO A 6 0.84 6.22 -2.58
N GLU A 7 0.09 5.26 -2.04
CA GLU A 7 0.09 3.88 -2.53
C GLU A 7 -0.51 3.78 -3.94
N ALA A 8 -1.58 4.52 -4.24
CA ALA A 8 -2.17 4.60 -5.57
C ALA A 8 -1.15 5.00 -6.65
N LEU A 9 -0.27 5.95 -6.34
CA LEU A 9 0.84 6.33 -7.22
C LEU A 9 1.87 5.20 -7.29
N LEU A 10 2.27 4.68 -6.13
CA LEU A 10 3.30 3.66 -6.00
C LEU A 10 2.96 2.37 -6.76
N THR A 11 1.71 1.91 -6.72
CA THR A 11 1.25 0.69 -7.44
C THR A 11 1.44 0.74 -8.96
N LYS A 12 1.60 1.93 -9.54
CA LYS A 12 1.88 2.11 -10.97
C LYS A 12 3.35 2.41 -11.23
N ILE A 13 4.02 3.14 -10.33
CA ILE A 13 5.43 3.51 -10.46
C ILE A 13 6.35 2.30 -10.22
N CYS A 14 6.05 1.46 -9.23
CA CYS A 14 6.91 0.34 -8.84
C CYS A 14 7.10 -0.70 -9.95
N PRO A 15 6.03 -1.21 -10.61
CA PRO A 15 6.21 -2.14 -11.71
C PRO A 15 7.04 -1.57 -12.85
N LEU A 16 6.87 -0.28 -13.17
CA LEU A 16 7.65 0.41 -14.19
C LEU A 16 9.13 0.52 -13.75
N PHE A 17 9.39 0.93 -12.52
CA PHE A 17 10.74 1.05 -11.97
C PHE A 17 11.49 -0.29 -12.00
N LEU A 18 10.81 -1.38 -11.65
CA LEU A 18 11.44 -2.70 -11.56
C LEU A 18 11.85 -3.25 -12.93
N ILE A 19 11.05 -3.03 -13.97
CA ILE A 19 11.29 -3.58 -15.30
C ILE A 19 12.17 -2.64 -16.15
N SER A 20 12.12 -1.33 -15.90
CA SER A 20 12.90 -0.35 -16.64
C SER A 20 14.41 -0.56 -16.50
N ARG A 21 15.14 -0.21 -17.55
CA ARG A 21 16.60 -0.38 -17.61
C ARG A 21 17.30 0.41 -16.50
N VAL A 22 18.41 -0.12 -15.99
CA VAL A 22 19.25 0.56 -14.99
C VAL A 22 19.73 1.93 -15.50
N SER A 23 20.02 2.05 -16.81
CA SER A 23 20.39 3.30 -17.47
C SER A 23 19.31 4.39 -17.42
N GLU A 24 18.04 4.02 -17.23
CA GLU A 24 16.90 4.93 -17.10
C GLU A 24 16.50 5.13 -15.63
N GLY A 25 17.30 4.62 -14.69
CA GLY A 25 17.03 4.70 -13.24
C GLY A 25 16.11 3.60 -12.73
N GLY A 26 15.89 2.52 -13.49
CA GLY A 26 15.17 1.32 -13.05
C GLY A 26 16.07 0.24 -12.45
N LEU A 27 15.52 -0.96 -12.22
CA LEU A 27 16.26 -2.12 -11.71
C LEU A 27 16.52 -3.22 -12.76
N GLY A 28 15.89 -3.12 -13.94
CA GLY A 28 16.17 -3.98 -15.08
C GLY A 28 15.78 -5.45 -14.89
N LEU A 29 14.81 -5.77 -14.04
CA LEU A 29 14.36 -7.15 -13.85
C LEU A 29 13.73 -7.69 -15.13
N SER A 30 14.00 -8.96 -15.42
CA SER A 30 13.28 -9.68 -16.47
C SER A 30 11.81 -9.85 -16.10
N THR A 31 10.95 -10.00 -17.10
CA THR A 31 9.51 -10.25 -16.89
C THR A 31 9.26 -11.51 -16.04
N ALA A 32 10.13 -12.53 -16.16
CA ALA A 32 10.03 -13.76 -15.38
C ALA A 32 10.34 -13.50 -13.89
N GLU A 33 11.41 -12.76 -13.60
CA GLU A 33 11.78 -12.39 -12.23
C GLU A 33 10.74 -11.49 -11.58
N PHE A 34 10.26 -10.48 -12.32
CA PHE A 34 9.15 -9.64 -11.88
C PHE A 34 7.89 -10.46 -11.59
N GLY A 35 7.55 -11.39 -12.49
CA GLY A 35 6.40 -12.29 -12.34
C GLY A 35 6.51 -13.19 -11.11
N PHE A 36 7.70 -13.73 -10.83
CA PHE A 36 7.94 -14.52 -9.62
C PHE A 36 7.86 -13.66 -8.36
N ALA A 37 8.49 -12.49 -8.37
CA ALA A 37 8.54 -11.59 -7.21
C ALA A 37 7.14 -11.07 -6.84
N TYR A 38 6.38 -10.51 -7.80
CA TYR A 38 5.04 -9.99 -7.51
C TYR A 38 3.97 -11.08 -7.45
N GLY A 39 4.03 -12.05 -8.38
CA GLY A 39 2.99 -13.07 -8.53
C GLY A 39 3.07 -14.18 -7.48
N THR A 40 4.26 -14.49 -6.97
CA THR A 40 4.43 -15.53 -5.93
C THR A 40 4.77 -14.92 -4.58
N LEU A 41 5.94 -14.29 -4.44
CA LEU A 41 6.37 -13.75 -3.15
C LEU A 41 5.44 -12.64 -2.66
N GLY A 42 5.02 -11.77 -3.58
CA GLY A 42 4.11 -10.67 -3.29
C GLY A 42 2.73 -11.16 -2.86
N VAL A 43 2.17 -12.18 -3.50
CA VAL A 43 0.87 -12.75 -3.10
C VAL A 43 0.95 -13.43 -1.73
N ILE A 44 2.05 -14.16 -1.47
CA ILE A 44 2.30 -14.78 -0.16
C ILE A 44 2.40 -13.70 0.92
N GLY A 45 3.22 -12.67 0.70
CA GLY A 45 3.39 -11.55 1.62
C GLY A 45 2.08 -10.81 1.90
N LEU A 46 1.34 -10.47 0.84
CA LEU A 46 0.03 -9.82 0.92
C LEU A 46 -0.96 -10.62 1.76
N THR A 47 -1.06 -11.92 1.49
CA THR A 47 -1.99 -12.82 2.18
C THR A 47 -1.63 -12.93 3.64
N TYR A 48 -0.35 -13.14 3.95
CA TYR A 48 0.14 -13.29 5.31
C TYR A 48 -0.03 -11.99 6.11
N GLY A 49 0.30 -10.85 5.52
CA GLY A 49 0.10 -9.52 6.12
C GLY A 49 -1.37 -9.22 6.39
N GLY A 50 -2.25 -9.53 5.44
CA GLY A 50 -3.70 -9.35 5.61
C GLY A 50 -4.28 -10.20 6.75
N ILE A 51 -3.93 -11.49 6.80
CA ILE A 51 -4.36 -12.42 7.85
C ILE A 51 -3.87 -11.97 9.22
N LEU A 52 -2.56 -11.67 9.35
CA LEU A 52 -2.01 -11.18 10.61
C LEU A 52 -2.66 -9.87 11.03
N GLY A 53 -2.90 -8.95 10.09
CA GLY A 53 -3.62 -7.71 10.36
C GLY A 53 -5.02 -7.95 10.92
N GLY A 54 -5.74 -8.95 10.40
CA GLY A 54 -7.06 -9.32 10.89
C GLY A 54 -7.01 -9.88 12.31
N ILE A 55 -6.05 -10.78 12.58
CA ILE A 55 -5.86 -11.41 13.90
C ILE A 55 -5.54 -10.35 14.95
N VAL A 56 -4.52 -9.52 14.73
CA VAL A 56 -4.05 -8.57 15.76
C VAL A 56 -5.10 -7.50 16.08
N VAL A 57 -5.87 -7.05 15.07
CA VAL A 57 -6.98 -6.11 15.31
C VAL A 57 -8.14 -6.80 16.02
N SER A 58 -8.37 -8.10 15.78
CA SER A 58 -9.42 -8.84 16.48
C SER A 58 -9.13 -9.07 17.95
N GLU A 59 -7.86 -9.13 18.34
CA GLU A 59 -7.42 -9.35 19.73
C GLU A 59 -7.32 -8.04 20.51
N ASP A 60 -6.61 -7.05 19.96
CA ASP A 60 -6.27 -5.82 20.69
C ASP A 60 -7.12 -4.60 20.27
N GLY A 61 -7.86 -4.70 19.16
CA GLY A 61 -8.73 -3.65 18.65
C GLY A 61 -8.08 -2.60 17.75
N PHE A 62 -8.95 -1.84 17.08
CA PHE A 62 -8.58 -0.90 16.02
C PHE A 62 -7.69 0.24 16.51
N LYS A 63 -7.90 0.77 17.73
CA LYS A 63 -7.17 1.94 18.25
C LYS A 63 -5.66 1.71 18.42
N LYS A 64 -5.29 0.53 18.94
CA LYS A 64 -3.89 0.16 19.19
C LYS A 64 -3.13 -0.05 17.89
N TRP A 65 -3.75 -0.73 16.92
CA TRP A 65 -3.12 -1.14 15.67
C TRP A 65 -3.21 -0.13 14.54
N ARG A 66 -4.06 0.91 14.66
CA ARG A 66 -4.21 1.99 13.67
C ARG A 66 -2.86 2.57 13.25
N TRP A 67 -2.03 3.03 14.19
CA TRP A 67 -0.76 3.69 13.83
C TRP A 67 0.31 2.71 13.31
N PRO A 68 0.52 1.53 13.92
CA PRO A 68 1.39 0.51 13.33
C PRO A 68 1.00 0.13 11.90
N MET A 69 -0.29 -0.03 11.60
CA MET A 69 -0.79 -0.37 10.27
C MET A 69 -0.59 0.76 9.25
N VAL A 70 -0.76 2.02 9.66
CA VAL A 70 -0.46 3.18 8.81
C VAL A 70 1.04 3.30 8.54
N MET A 71 1.89 2.99 9.52
CA MET A 71 3.34 2.94 9.28
C MET A 71 3.70 1.80 8.34
N ALA A 72 3.07 0.63 8.47
CA ALA A 72 3.30 -0.52 7.61
C ALA A 72 2.90 -0.25 6.14
N ILE A 73 1.78 0.43 5.89
CA ILE A 73 1.39 0.82 4.51
C ILE A 73 2.30 1.92 3.94
N SER A 74 3.00 2.66 4.81
CA SER A 74 3.94 3.72 4.42
C SER A 74 5.36 3.20 4.20
N LEU A 75 5.71 2.05 4.80
CA LEU A 75 7.01 1.41 4.70
C LEU A 75 7.47 1.15 3.25
N PRO A 76 6.61 0.67 2.32
CA PRO A 76 6.93 0.58 0.90
C PRO A 76 7.63 1.82 0.33
N ASN A 77 7.15 3.02 0.66
CA ASN A 77 7.69 4.26 0.10
C ASN A 77 9.17 4.43 0.47
N CYS A 78 9.54 4.12 1.71
CA CYS A 78 10.93 4.16 2.16
C CYS A 78 11.79 3.09 1.46
N VAL A 79 11.25 1.87 1.34
CA VAL A 79 11.95 0.74 0.70
C VAL A 79 12.25 1.05 -0.77
N TYR A 80 11.32 1.65 -1.52
CA TYR A 80 11.54 2.00 -2.92
C TYR A 80 12.46 3.20 -3.11
N ILE A 81 12.47 4.19 -2.21
CA ILE A 81 13.49 5.24 -2.23
C ILE A 81 14.88 4.63 -2.05
N PHE A 82 15.02 3.69 -1.10
CA PHE A 82 16.28 2.99 -0.87
C PHE A 82 16.71 2.19 -2.11
N LEU A 83 15.81 1.40 -2.71
CA LEU A 83 16.10 0.65 -3.94
C LEU A 83 16.45 1.57 -5.12
N ALA A 84 15.75 2.69 -5.28
CA ALA A 84 16.02 3.65 -6.35
C ALA A 84 17.35 4.38 -6.17
N TYR A 85 17.83 4.54 -4.93
CA TYR A 85 19.12 5.16 -4.64
C TYR A 85 20.30 4.19 -4.80
N PHE A 86 20.18 2.98 -4.25
CA PHE A 86 21.27 2.00 -4.25
C PHE A 86 21.32 1.13 -5.51
N GLN A 87 20.19 1.00 -6.23
CA GLN A 87 20.04 0.16 -7.43
C GLN A 87 20.78 -1.19 -7.34
N PRO A 88 20.47 -2.04 -6.33
CA PRO A 88 21.22 -3.27 -6.14
C PRO A 88 21.03 -4.22 -7.34
N GLU A 89 22.15 -4.71 -7.88
CA GLU A 89 22.14 -5.72 -8.96
C GLU A 89 21.67 -7.10 -8.47
N ASN A 90 21.74 -7.35 -7.16
CA ASN A 90 21.40 -8.63 -6.59
C ASN A 90 19.89 -8.75 -6.34
N ILE A 91 19.27 -9.66 -7.10
CA ILE A 91 17.84 -9.96 -7.07
C ILE A 91 17.29 -10.36 -5.69
N TRP A 92 18.13 -10.90 -4.80
CA TRP A 92 17.70 -11.26 -3.45
C TRP A 92 17.23 -10.03 -2.66
N TRP A 93 17.93 -8.89 -2.80
CA TRP A 93 17.53 -7.64 -2.15
C TRP A 93 16.20 -7.12 -2.69
N VAL A 94 15.99 -7.22 -4.00
CA VAL A 94 14.74 -6.81 -4.65
C VAL A 94 13.58 -7.70 -4.20
N ASN A 95 13.78 -9.02 -4.16
CA ASN A 95 12.76 -9.97 -3.73
C ASN A 95 12.37 -9.77 -2.27
N THR A 96 13.34 -9.55 -1.37
CA THR A 96 13.07 -9.25 0.03
C THR A 96 12.32 -7.93 0.18
N ALA A 97 12.69 -6.91 -0.58
CA ALA A 97 12.01 -5.62 -0.58
C ALA A 97 10.54 -5.73 -1.02
N ILE A 98 10.26 -6.46 -2.11
CA ILE A 98 8.89 -6.71 -2.60
C ILE A 98 8.10 -7.55 -1.59
N ALA A 99 8.71 -8.54 -0.96
CA ALA A 99 8.03 -9.32 0.08
C ALA A 99 7.63 -8.47 1.29
N VAL A 100 8.53 -7.59 1.76
CA VAL A 100 8.27 -6.64 2.85
C VAL A 100 7.23 -5.60 2.45
N GLU A 101 7.30 -5.08 1.24
CA GLU A 101 6.30 -4.17 0.67
C GLU A 101 4.92 -4.80 0.74
N GLN A 102 4.76 -5.97 0.11
CA GLN A 102 3.46 -6.60 -0.05
C GLN A 102 2.88 -7.06 1.30
N PHE A 103 3.75 -7.48 2.22
CA PHE A 103 3.37 -7.73 3.60
C PHE A 103 2.84 -6.46 4.30
N GLY A 104 3.59 -5.36 4.25
CA GLY A 104 3.20 -4.10 4.88
C GLY A 104 1.92 -3.53 4.27
N TYR A 105 1.77 -3.65 2.96
CA TYR A 105 0.55 -3.29 2.23
C TYR A 105 -0.64 -4.14 2.67
N GLY A 106 -0.52 -5.47 2.72
CA GLY A 106 -1.58 -6.36 3.19
C GLY A 106 -2.01 -6.06 4.63
N PHE A 107 -1.03 -5.89 5.52
CA PHE A 107 -1.25 -5.57 6.92
C PHE A 107 -1.96 -4.22 7.11
N GLY A 108 -1.50 -3.18 6.41
CA GLY A 108 -2.10 -1.85 6.46
C GLY A 108 -3.46 -1.75 5.76
N PHE A 109 -3.69 -2.55 4.72
CA PHE A 109 -4.94 -2.59 3.98
C PHE A 109 -6.09 -3.15 4.82
N THR A 110 -5.82 -4.08 5.75
CA THR A 110 -6.83 -4.60 6.68
C THR A 110 -7.49 -3.50 7.50
N LEU A 111 -6.72 -2.50 7.95
CA LEU A 111 -7.27 -1.34 8.68
C LEU A 111 -8.31 -0.58 7.84
N TYR A 112 -8.01 -0.36 6.56
CA TYR A 112 -8.91 0.34 5.65
C TYR A 112 -10.19 -0.46 5.38
N MET A 113 -10.05 -1.78 5.22
CA MET A 113 -11.18 -2.69 5.04
C MET A 113 -12.12 -2.69 6.25
N LEU A 114 -11.57 -2.77 7.47
CA LEU A 114 -12.35 -2.67 8.71
C LEU A 114 -13.07 -1.33 8.83
N PHE A 115 -12.41 -0.23 8.47
CA PHE A 115 -13.04 1.09 8.45
C PHE A 115 -14.22 1.16 7.47
N MET A 116 -14.09 0.57 6.26
CA MET A 116 -15.21 0.51 5.32
C MET A 116 -16.36 -0.35 5.85
N LEU A 117 -16.07 -1.48 6.48
CA LEU A 117 -17.10 -2.34 7.10
C LEU A 117 -17.84 -1.60 8.22
N TYR A 118 -17.13 -0.79 9.02
CA TYR A 118 -17.73 0.09 10.02
C TYR A 118 -18.67 1.12 9.38
N PHE A 119 -18.16 1.86 8.39
CA PHE A 119 -18.91 2.93 7.73
C PHE A 119 -20.14 2.39 6.98
N ALA A 120 -20.06 1.17 6.44
CA ALA A 120 -21.17 0.52 5.77
C ALA A 120 -22.23 -0.05 6.74
N GLN A 121 -22.05 0.01 8.06
CA GLN A 121 -23.07 -0.43 9.01
C GLN A 121 -24.33 0.46 8.90
N GLY A 122 -25.50 -0.18 8.74
CA GLY A 122 -26.77 0.52 8.60
C GLY A 122 -27.85 -0.36 7.97
N LYS A 123 -28.95 0.26 7.53
CA LYS A 123 -30.09 -0.46 6.91
C LYS A 123 -29.72 -1.14 5.59
N SER A 124 -28.81 -0.55 4.81
CA SER A 124 -28.42 -1.06 3.49
C SER A 124 -26.92 -1.36 3.42
N LYS A 125 -26.43 -2.31 4.22
CA LYS A 125 -25.00 -2.59 4.37
C LYS A 125 -24.29 -2.92 3.05
N ALA A 126 -24.90 -3.77 2.24
CA ALA A 126 -24.34 -4.17 0.94
C ALA A 126 -24.19 -2.97 -0.01
N ALA A 127 -25.20 -2.11 -0.10
CA ALA A 127 -25.17 -0.93 -0.98
C ALA A 127 -24.13 0.11 -0.53
N HIS A 128 -24.06 0.41 0.77
CA HIS A 128 -23.07 1.35 1.32
C HIS A 128 -21.64 0.82 1.14
N TYR A 129 -21.42 -0.48 1.36
CA TYR A 129 -20.13 -1.11 1.14
C TYR A 129 -19.71 -1.08 -0.34
N ALA A 130 -20.65 -1.35 -1.26
CA ALA A 130 -20.41 -1.27 -2.70
C ALA A 130 -20.03 0.15 -3.14
N ILE A 131 -20.74 1.18 -2.66
CA ILE A 131 -20.41 2.58 -2.94
C ILE A 131 -19.01 2.95 -2.40
N CYS A 132 -18.69 2.54 -1.17
CA CYS A 132 -17.36 2.77 -0.59
C CYS A 132 -16.25 2.10 -1.41
N THR A 133 -16.50 0.88 -1.87
CA THR A 133 -15.58 0.14 -2.74
C THR A 133 -15.39 0.86 -4.09
N GLY A 134 -16.47 1.41 -4.66
CA GLY A 134 -16.40 2.25 -5.87
C GLY A 134 -15.52 3.48 -5.68
N PHE A 135 -15.69 4.22 -4.57
CA PHE A 135 -14.84 5.37 -4.25
C PHE A 135 -13.39 4.97 -3.96
N MET A 136 -13.16 3.80 -3.35
CA MET A 136 -11.82 3.24 -3.18
C MET A 136 -11.15 3.00 -4.55
N ALA A 137 -11.84 2.34 -5.48
CA ALA A 137 -11.32 2.09 -6.82
C ALA A 137 -11.03 3.40 -7.55
N LEU A 138 -11.93 4.38 -7.47
CA LEU A 138 -11.73 5.71 -8.04
C LEU A 138 -10.51 6.42 -7.44
N SER A 139 -10.31 6.32 -6.12
CA SER A 139 -9.15 6.90 -5.44
C SER A 139 -7.82 6.29 -5.85
N MET A 140 -7.81 5.05 -6.34
CA MET A 140 -6.62 4.39 -6.89
C MET A 140 -6.40 4.77 -8.36
N MET A 141 -7.49 4.92 -9.11
CA MET A 141 -7.43 5.17 -10.55
C MET A 141 -6.93 6.58 -10.88
N LEU A 142 -7.43 7.61 -10.17
CA LEU A 142 -7.06 9.00 -10.47
C LEU A 142 -5.56 9.29 -10.28
N PRO A 143 -4.92 8.91 -9.15
CA PRO A 143 -3.49 9.10 -8.99
C PRO A 143 -2.70 8.21 -9.95
N GLY A 144 -3.14 6.98 -10.19
CA GLY A 144 -2.49 6.06 -11.14
C GLY A 144 -2.47 6.58 -12.59
N LEU A 145 -3.40 7.46 -12.99
CA LEU A 145 -3.36 8.12 -14.29
C LEU A 145 -2.23 9.16 -14.35
N VAL A 146 -2.01 9.89 -13.25
CA VAL A 146 -1.00 10.95 -13.16
C VAL A 146 0.40 10.39 -12.89
N SER A 147 0.50 9.21 -12.28
CA SER A 147 1.78 8.60 -11.88
C SER A 147 2.74 8.39 -13.06
N GLY A 148 2.22 7.97 -14.22
CA GLY A 148 3.03 7.80 -15.42
C GLY A 148 3.62 9.13 -15.92
N TYR A 149 2.82 10.19 -15.89
CA TYR A 149 3.28 11.54 -16.25
C TYR A 149 4.38 12.05 -15.30
N ILE A 150 4.24 11.79 -14.01
CA ILE A 150 5.25 12.17 -13.00
C ILE A 150 6.58 11.47 -13.30
N VAL A 151 6.56 10.16 -13.54
CA VAL A 151 7.78 9.39 -13.84
C VAL A 151 8.45 9.87 -15.12
N THR A 152 7.70 10.06 -16.21
CA THR A 152 8.26 10.52 -17.48
C THR A 152 8.90 11.91 -17.36
N ARG A 153 8.42 12.76 -16.45
CA ARG A 153 8.93 14.13 -16.30
C ARG A 153 10.06 14.27 -15.29
N PHE A 154 10.02 13.53 -14.19
CA PHE A 154 10.93 13.70 -13.04
C PHE A 154 11.86 12.50 -12.80
N GLY A 155 11.65 11.37 -13.48
CA GLY A 155 12.38 10.12 -13.25
C GLY A 155 11.94 9.38 -11.98
N TYR A 156 12.40 8.13 -11.81
CA TYR A 156 11.93 7.24 -10.74
C TYR A 156 12.26 7.75 -9.33
N TYR A 157 13.51 8.13 -9.08
CA TYR A 157 13.96 8.56 -7.75
C TYR A 157 13.17 9.76 -7.21
N VAL A 158 13.02 10.82 -8.02
CA VAL A 158 12.25 12.02 -7.63
C VAL A 158 10.77 11.67 -7.48
N SER A 159 10.24 10.79 -8.33
CA SER A 159 8.86 10.32 -8.20
C SER A 159 8.61 9.63 -6.86
N PHE A 160 9.52 8.77 -6.39
CA PHE A 160 9.40 8.14 -5.08
C PHE A 160 9.48 9.13 -3.92
N ILE A 161 10.34 10.16 -4.02
CA ILE A 161 10.38 11.24 -3.03
C ILE A 161 9.04 12.00 -3.00
N LEU A 162 8.47 12.32 -4.17
CA LEU A 162 7.16 12.98 -4.25
C LEU A 162 6.07 12.13 -3.60
N VAL A 163 6.08 10.81 -3.82
CA VAL A 163 5.15 9.89 -3.16
C VAL A 163 5.35 9.91 -1.63
N MET A 164 6.61 9.91 -1.16
CA MET A 164 6.92 9.99 0.26
C MET A 164 6.43 11.31 0.90
N LEU A 165 6.49 12.43 0.18
CA LEU A 165 5.93 13.70 0.64
C LEU A 165 4.40 13.69 0.77
N LEU A 166 3.71 12.74 0.14
CA LEU A 166 2.28 12.53 0.28
C LEU A 166 1.91 11.61 1.45
N VAL A 167 2.88 10.87 2.03
CA VAL A 167 2.64 10.00 3.20
C VAL A 167 2.00 10.76 4.37
N PRO A 168 2.42 11.98 4.75
CA PRO A 168 1.74 12.76 5.78
C PRO A 168 0.23 12.95 5.54
N VAL A 169 -0.22 13.00 4.28
CA VAL A 169 -1.65 13.10 3.95
C VAL A 169 -2.40 11.86 4.43
N THR A 170 -1.81 10.67 4.27
CA THR A 170 -2.37 9.42 4.82
C THR A 170 -2.51 9.51 6.34
N PHE A 171 -1.49 9.99 7.05
CA PHE A 171 -1.53 10.15 8.50
C PHE A 171 -2.60 11.16 8.95
N VAL A 172 -2.73 12.30 8.26
CA VAL A 172 -3.76 13.31 8.55
C VAL A 172 -5.16 12.75 8.30
N VAL A 173 -5.37 12.05 7.19
CA VAL A 173 -6.68 11.44 6.90
C VAL A 173 -7.03 10.40 7.96
N THR A 174 -6.07 9.60 8.42
CA THR A 174 -6.30 8.61 9.48
C THR A 174 -6.54 9.24 10.85
N SER A 175 -5.95 10.40 11.15
CA SER A 175 -6.21 11.09 12.41
C SER A 175 -7.63 11.64 12.49
N LEU A 176 -8.23 12.00 11.35
CA LEU A 176 -9.63 12.44 11.25
C LEU A 176 -10.64 11.29 11.38
N ILE A 177 -10.20 10.04 11.22
CA ILE A 177 -11.05 8.86 11.37
C ILE A 177 -11.36 8.64 12.86
N ARG A 178 -12.64 8.82 13.22
CA ARG A 178 -13.20 8.49 14.54
C ARG A 178 -13.98 7.17 14.45
N VAL A 179 -13.37 6.10 14.95
CA VAL A 179 -13.97 4.76 15.05
C VAL A 179 -14.05 4.40 16.55
N PRO A 180 -15.13 3.77 17.03
CA PRO A 180 -15.26 3.36 18.43
C PRO A 180 -14.13 2.43 18.87
N ASP A 181 -13.66 2.60 20.11
CA ASP A 181 -12.44 1.97 20.63
C ASP A 181 -12.45 0.42 20.58
N HIS A 182 -13.62 -0.20 20.62
CA HIS A 182 -13.82 -1.67 20.58
C HIS A 182 -14.14 -2.22 19.19
N PHE A 183 -14.20 -1.37 18.15
CA PHE A 183 -14.60 -1.84 16.83
C PHE A 183 -13.58 -2.83 16.27
N GLY A 184 -14.06 -4.01 15.86
CA GLY A 184 -13.24 -5.08 15.32
C GLY A 184 -12.70 -6.07 16.36
N GLN A 185 -12.80 -5.79 17.67
CA GLN A 185 -12.46 -6.76 18.71
C GLN A 185 -13.48 -7.91 18.70
N ARG A 186 -13.00 -9.15 18.91
CA ARG A 186 -13.90 -10.27 19.21
C ARG A 186 -14.71 -9.93 20.46
N ALA A 187 -16.01 -10.12 20.41
CA ALA A 187 -16.83 -10.11 21.61
C ALA A 187 -16.29 -11.21 22.54
N ALA A 188 -15.89 -10.82 23.74
CA ALA A 188 -15.50 -11.74 24.81
C ALA A 188 -16.70 -12.58 25.25
#